data_AF-A0A856M9Y5-F1
#
_entry.id   AF-A0A856M9Y5-F1
#
_cell.length_a   1.000
_cell.length_b   1.000
_cell.length_c   1.000
_cell.angle_alpha   90.00
_cell.angle_beta   90.00
_cell.angle_gamma   90.00
#
_symmetry.space_group_name_H-M   'P 1'
#
loop_
_entity.id
_entity.type
_entity.pdbx_description
1 polymer ?
#
loop_
_entity_poly.entity_id
_entity_poly.type
_entity_poly.pdbx_seq_one_letter_code
_entity_poly.pdbx_strand_id
1 'polypeptide(L)'
;MLAIFFICLWVSMVIGFACSVVLAFKQGAAQVKRMHQIPCDRCDFFTNDYRLKCTVNPMIACSEEAITCRDFEPKTAYSNAARKCQRKKCDGISLN
;
A
#
# COMPACT_ATOMS: atom_id res chain seq x y z
N MET A 1 -8.17 -52.20 -6.13
CA MET A 1 -7.77 -51.33 -7.26
C MET A 1 -8.63 -50.09 -7.40
N LEU A 2 -9.95 -50.20 -7.61
CA LEU A 2 -10.84 -49.04 -7.81
C LEU A 2 -10.84 -48.03 -6.64
N ALA A 3 -10.86 -48.51 -5.40
CA ALA A 3 -10.82 -47.65 -4.22
C ALA A 3 -9.56 -46.76 -4.16
N ILE A 4 -8.42 -47.26 -4.65
CA ILE A 4 -7.16 -46.51 -4.67
C ILE A 4 -7.26 -45.35 -5.66
N PHE A 5 -7.85 -45.57 -6.84
CA PHE A 5 -8.06 -44.52 -7.84
C PHE A 5 -8.96 -43.41 -7.33
N PHE A 6 -10.06 -43.75 -6.65
CA PHE A 6 -10.95 -42.75 -6.06
C PHE A 6 -10.23 -41.90 -5.01
N ILE A 7 -9.44 -42.52 -4.13
CA ILE A 7 -8.68 -41.80 -3.12
C ILE A 7 -7.63 -40.89 -3.76
N CYS A 8 -6.88 -41.36 -4.77
CA CYS A 8 -5.89 -40.55 -5.47
C CYS A 8 -6.49 -39.33 -6.19
N LEU A 9 -7.67 -39.49 -6.81
CA LEU A 9 -8.37 -38.40 -7.49
C LEU A 9 -8.87 -37.34 -6.52
N TRP A 10 -9.43 -37.76 -5.38
CA TRP A 10 -9.86 -36.84 -4.34
C TRP A 10 -8.69 -36.08 -3.73
N VAL A 11 -7.60 -36.79 -3.42
CA VAL A 11 -6.39 -36.18 -2.85
C VAL A 11 -5.77 -35.18 -3.83
N SER A 12 -5.67 -35.50 -5.13
CA SER A 12 -5.11 -34.57 -6.11
C SER A 12 -5.97 -33.32 -6.29
N MET A 13 -7.30 -33.47 -6.31
CA MET A 13 -8.22 -32.35 -6.40
C MET A 13 -8.10 -31.41 -5.19
N VAL A 14 -8.06 -31.98 -3.97
CA VAL A 14 -7.92 -31.20 -2.73
C VAL A 14 -6.56 -30.52 -2.67
N ILE A 15 -5.48 -31.20 -3.05
CA ILE A 15 -4.13 -30.63 -3.09
C ILE A 15 -4.05 -29.49 -4.11
N GLY A 16 -4.60 -29.68 -5.31
CA GLY A 16 -4.62 -28.65 -6.35
C GLY A 16 -5.35 -27.40 -5.88
N PHE A 17 -6.54 -27.58 -5.31
CA PHE A 17 -7.32 -26.48 -4.76
C PHE A 17 -6.59 -25.75 -3.63
N ALA A 18 -6.03 -26.49 -2.66
CA ALA A 18 -5.26 -25.92 -1.57
C ALA A 18 -4.03 -25.14 -2.07
N CYS A 19 -3.29 -25.69 -3.04
CA CYS A 19 -2.17 -24.99 -3.68
C CYS A 19 -2.62 -23.70 -4.36
N SER A 20 -3.69 -23.74 -5.16
CA SER A 20 -4.22 -22.55 -5.85
C SER A 20 -4.62 -21.46 -4.86
N VAL A 21 -5.30 -21.83 -3.77
CA VAL A 21 -5.68 -20.90 -2.70
C VAL A 21 -4.44 -20.32 -2.04
N VAL A 22 -3.46 -21.14 -1.63
CA VAL A 22 -2.22 -20.66 -1.02
C VAL A 22 -1.43 -19.75 -1.97
N LEU A 23 -1.32 -20.08 -3.26
CA LEU A 23 -0.67 -19.21 -4.24
C LEU A 23 -1.40 -17.87 -4.38
N ALA A 24 -2.73 -17.87 -4.48
CA ALA A 24 -3.53 -16.65 -4.57
C ALA A 24 -3.38 -15.77 -3.31
N PHE A 25 -3.42 -16.38 -2.12
CA PHE A 25 -3.17 -15.67 -0.86
C PHE A 25 -1.73 -15.12 -0.77
N LYS A 26 -0.73 -15.88 -1.21
CA LYS A 26 0.67 -15.42 -1.24
C LYS A 26 0.87 -14.27 -2.23
N GLN A 27 0.20 -14.32 -3.38
CA GLN A 27 0.21 -13.23 -4.37
C GLN A 27 -0.48 -11.98 -3.83
N GLY A 28 -1.65 -12.14 -3.19
CA GLY A 28 -2.33 -11.03 -2.50
C GLY A 28 -1.47 -10.45 -1.37
N ALA A 29 -0.82 -11.29 -0.56
CA ALA A 29 0.08 -10.84 0.48
C ALA A 29 1.34 -10.14 -0.09
N ALA A 30 1.90 -10.62 -1.20
CA ALA A 30 3.01 -9.97 -1.89
C ALA A 30 2.58 -8.62 -2.51
N GLN A 31 1.35 -8.53 -3.02
CA GLN A 31 0.77 -7.28 -3.52
C GLN A 31 0.54 -6.26 -2.39
N VAL A 32 0.03 -6.71 -1.24
CA VAL A 32 -0.09 -5.87 -0.03
C VAL A 32 1.30 -5.48 0.48
N LYS A 33 2.29 -6.38 0.43
CA LYS A 33 3.67 -6.09 0.82
C LYS A 33 4.35 -5.09 -0.12
N ARG A 34 4.05 -5.14 -1.43
CA ARG A 34 4.44 -4.11 -2.42
C ARG A 34 3.84 -2.75 -2.07
N MET A 35 2.56 -2.70 -1.69
CA MET A 35 1.94 -1.46 -1.20
C MET A 35 2.54 -0.97 0.12
N HIS A 36 2.98 -1.86 1.02
CA HIS A 36 3.63 -1.49 2.28
C HIS A 36 5.12 -1.13 2.15
N GLN A 37 5.76 -1.44 1.02
CA GLN A 37 7.14 -1.04 0.75
C GLN A 37 7.25 0.40 0.25
N ILE A 38 6.14 1.04 -0.10
CA ILE A 38 6.13 2.41 -0.61
C ILE A 38 6.01 3.36 0.58
N PRO A 39 7.07 4.10 0.95
CA PRO A 39 7.11 4.87 2.20
C PRO A 39 6.29 6.18 2.14
N CYS A 40 5.50 6.40 1.10
CA CYS A 40 4.78 7.65 0.89
C CYS A 40 3.80 7.98 2.03
N ASP A 41 3.15 6.98 2.64
CA ASP A 41 2.21 7.20 3.75
C ASP A 41 2.86 7.84 4.98
N ARG A 42 4.16 7.57 5.18
CA ARG A 42 4.98 8.09 6.27
C ARG A 42 5.74 9.36 5.93
N CYS A 43 5.61 9.87 4.71
CA CYS A 43 6.30 11.08 4.25
C CYS A 43 5.57 12.36 4.70
N ASP A 44 6.32 13.41 5.03
CA ASP A 44 5.74 14.70 5.42
C ASP A 44 5.02 15.40 4.25
N PHE A 45 5.43 15.15 3.01
CA PHE A 45 4.83 15.78 1.82
C PHE A 45 3.60 15.05 1.25
N PHE A 46 3.19 13.95 1.89
CA PHE A 46 2.02 13.17 1.46
C PHE A 46 0.72 13.80 1.95
N THR A 47 -0.14 14.19 0.99
CA THR A 47 -1.40 14.91 1.27
C THR A 47 -2.63 13.99 1.17
N ASN A 48 -2.45 12.76 0.67
CA ASN A 48 -3.52 11.76 0.48
C ASN A 48 -4.69 12.25 -0.41
N ASP A 49 -4.48 13.30 -1.21
CA ASP A 49 -5.45 13.79 -2.18
C ASP A 49 -5.29 13.07 -3.52
N TYR A 50 -6.41 12.69 -4.15
CA TYR A 50 -6.40 11.97 -5.43
C TYR A 50 -5.72 12.76 -6.55
N ARG A 51 -5.86 14.10 -6.53
CA ARG A 51 -5.26 15.00 -7.53
C ARG A 51 -3.80 15.34 -7.23
N LEU A 52 -3.39 15.31 -5.96
CA LEU A 52 -2.05 15.69 -5.53
C LEU A 52 -1.58 14.76 -4.39
N LYS A 53 -1.10 13.57 -4.78
CA LYS A 53 -0.64 12.54 -3.84
C LYS A 53 0.55 13.01 -3.01
N CYS A 54 1.52 13.69 -3.65
CA CYS A 54 2.70 14.29 -3.04
C CYS A 54 2.91 15.71 -3.58
N THR A 55 3.32 16.65 -2.73
CA THR A 55 3.56 18.05 -3.14
C THR A 55 4.86 18.26 -3.88
N VAL A 56 5.87 17.41 -3.67
CA VAL A 56 7.20 17.52 -4.31
C VAL A 56 7.17 16.84 -5.68
N ASN A 57 6.82 15.55 -5.70
CA ASN A 57 6.79 14.75 -6.92
C ASN A 57 5.46 14.00 -7.06
N PRO A 58 4.39 14.64 -7.59
CA PRO A 58 3.07 14.02 -7.71
C PRO A 58 3.02 12.85 -8.72
N MET A 59 3.94 12.82 -9.69
CA MET A 59 3.96 11.80 -10.76
C MET A 59 4.48 10.44 -10.27
N ILE A 60 5.47 10.43 -9.39
CA ILE A 60 6.10 9.21 -8.87
C ILE A 60 5.46 8.74 -7.56
N ALA A 61 4.52 9.51 -6.99
CA ALA A 61 3.92 9.20 -5.69
C ALA A 61 3.13 7.88 -5.73
N CYS A 62 3.30 7.04 -4.70
CA CYS A 62 2.65 5.74 -4.58
C CYS A 62 3.02 4.72 -5.68
N SER A 63 4.14 4.92 -6.39
CA SER A 63 4.70 3.96 -7.35
C SER A 63 5.95 3.25 -6.80
N GLU A 64 6.45 2.23 -7.50
CA GLU A 64 7.71 1.54 -7.13
C GLU A 64 8.92 2.49 -7.16
N GLU A 65 8.88 3.55 -7.97
CA GLU A 65 9.93 4.58 -8.05
C GLU A 65 10.01 5.42 -6.75
N ALA A 66 8.91 5.51 -6.00
CA ALA A 66 8.88 6.21 -4.72
C ALA A 66 9.63 5.48 -3.60
N ILE A 67 9.95 4.20 -3.76
CA ILE A 67 10.70 3.42 -2.77
C ILE A 67 12.08 4.04 -2.53
N THR A 68 12.68 4.61 -3.58
CA THR A 68 13.97 5.31 -3.55
C THR A 68 13.83 6.83 -3.65
N CYS A 69 12.69 7.38 -3.21
CA CYS A 69 12.46 8.82 -3.25
C CYS A 69 13.52 9.55 -2.41
N ARG A 70 14.29 10.44 -3.06
CA ARG A 70 15.39 11.19 -2.43
C ARG A 70 14.91 12.30 -1.51
N ASP A 71 13.69 12.77 -1.73
CA ASP A 71 13.02 13.82 -0.97
C ASP A 71 12.16 13.25 0.18
N PHE A 72 12.36 11.97 0.51
CA PHE A 72 11.61 11.32 1.58
C PHE A 72 11.98 11.91 2.94
N GLU A 73 11.00 12.56 3.58
CA GLU A 73 11.14 13.06 4.95
C GLU A 73 10.10 12.41 5.85
N PRO A 74 10.49 11.73 6.94
CA PRO A 74 9.54 11.05 7.82
C PRO A 74 8.67 12.06 8.58
N LYS A 75 7.38 11.72 8.80
CA LYS A 75 6.48 12.45 9.69
C LYS A 75 7.04 12.43 11.12
N THR A 76 7.69 13.51 11.54
CA THR A 76 8.18 13.68 12.92
C THR A 76 7.13 14.40 13.76
N ALA A 77 7.18 14.25 15.08
CA ALA A 77 6.27 14.98 15.98
C ALA A 77 6.41 16.52 15.81
N TYR A 78 7.60 16.98 15.44
CA TYR A 78 7.89 18.38 15.16
C TYR A 78 7.22 18.89 13.87
N SER A 79 7.28 18.13 12.77
CA SER A 79 6.67 18.52 11.49
C SER A 79 5.12 18.51 11.56
N ASN A 80 4.54 17.59 12.33
CA ASN A 80 3.10 17.53 12.56
C ASN A 80 2.56 18.77 13.30
N ALA A 81 3.33 19.33 14.25
CA ALA A 81 2.95 20.56 14.95
C ALA A 81 2.94 21.78 14.00
N ALA A 82 3.93 21.89 13.12
CA ALA A 82 4.01 22.94 12.11
C ALA A 82 2.86 22.86 11.08
N ARG A 83 2.56 21.65 10.57
CA ARG A 83 1.46 21.44 9.62
C ARG A 83 0.07 21.67 10.23
N LYS A 84 -0.13 21.41 11.52
CA LYS A 84 -1.41 21.67 12.20
C LYS A 84 -1.77 23.16 12.19
N CYS A 85 -0.76 24.04 12.25
CA CYS A 85 -0.98 25.49 12.14
C CYS A 85 -1.33 25.89 10.70
N GLN A 86 -0.69 25.28 9.69
CA GLN A 86 -1.00 25.55 8.28
C GLN A 86 -2.38 25.05 7.84
N ARG A 87 -2.80 23.85 8.26
CA ARG A 87 -4.12 23.31 7.90
C ARG A 87 -5.25 24.15 8.51
N LYS A 88 -5.12 24.53 9.79
CA LYS A 88 -6.05 25.49 10.43
C LYS A 88 -6.08 26.86 9.76
N LYS A 89 -4.99 27.30 9.14
CA LYS A 89 -4.92 28.60 8.45
C LYS A 89 -5.68 28.60 7.11
N CYS A 90 -5.77 27.45 6.44
CA CYS A 90 -6.61 27.30 5.23
C CYS A 90 -8.09 27.11 5.57
N ASP A 91 -8.42 26.49 6.71
CA ASP A 91 -9.81 26.34 7.18
C ASP A 91 -10.44 27.69 7.61
N GLY A 92 -9.63 28.74 7.79
CA GLY A 92 -10.07 30.10 8.13
C GLY A 92 -10.12 31.08 6.94
N ILE A 93 -9.85 30.63 5.71
CA ILE A 93 -9.92 31.45 4.49
C ILE A 93 -10.81 30.72 3.46
N SER A 94 -12.03 30.44 3.87
CA SER A 94 -13.17 30.13 3.00
C SER A 94 -14.40 30.53 3.83
N LEU A 95 -15.14 31.60 3.57
CA LEU A 95 -15.40 32.38 2.38
C LEU A 95 -15.54 33.87 2.79
N ASN A 96 -15.39 34.76 1.80
CA ASN A 96 -16.03 36.09 1.80
C ASN A 96 -17.56 35.91 1.74
#